data_AF-A0A1V6RMS6-F1
#
_entry.id   AF-A0A1V6RMS6-F1
#
_cell.length_a   1.000
_cell.length_b   1.000
_cell.length_c   1.000
_cell.angle_alpha   90.00
_cell.angle_beta   90.00
_cell.angle_gamma   90.00
#
_symmetry.space_group_name_H-M   'P 1'
#
loop_
_entity.id
_entity.type
_entity.pdbx_description
1 polymer ?
#
loop_
_entity_poly.entity_id
_entity_poly.type
_entity_poly.pdbx_seq_one_letter_code
_entity_poly.pdbx_strand_id
1 'polypeptide(L)'
;MKESKEALLSHMNDSDNIESDPPPAYDKPAPKVNRGAPLPRPPPLNLPVLNRLRSQRVILASQSPRRKQIMSFLGLPNLEIIPSNANEDLPKSLGPFEYVLATATKKAQAVYEQEINNEIKGEPALILAADTVVVDPSTGNILEKPRSEAHHMTMLRSLRDARNHKVYTALVAMAPLASARDPGYAIESMVEETAVRFDSEVTDELIMAYVRTREGADKAGGYGLQGLGSILVEKIDGSYDNVIGLPLKATLKIIETVMQRAEDDDEMPGDDGEESEDE
;
A
#
# COMPACT_ATOMS: atom_id res chain seq x y z
N MET A 1 46.28 75.01 7.60
CA MET A 1 45.30 73.98 8.03
C MET A 1 46.05 72.82 8.68
N LYS A 2 46.53 73.11 9.89
CA LYS A 2 47.22 72.23 10.83
C LYS A 2 46.50 72.49 12.14
N GLU A 3 45.41 71.76 12.37
CA GLU A 3 44.60 71.78 13.61
C GLU A 3 43.43 70.80 13.42
N SER A 4 43.73 69.50 13.30
CA SER A 4 42.74 68.40 13.43
C SER A 4 43.39 67.03 13.28
N LYS A 5 44.55 66.80 13.92
CA LYS A 5 45.15 65.45 13.93
C LYS A 5 45.93 65.06 15.20
N GLU A 6 45.95 65.91 16.23
CA GLU A 6 46.74 65.68 17.46
C GLU A 6 45.92 65.53 18.74
N ALA A 7 44.58 65.48 18.68
CA ALA A 7 43.73 65.37 19.88
C ALA A 7 43.11 63.99 20.14
N LEU A 8 43.54 62.93 19.44
CA LEU A 8 42.93 61.59 19.55
C LEU A 8 43.93 60.45 19.81
N LEU A 9 45.18 60.77 20.17
CA LEU A 9 46.28 59.80 20.33
C LEU A 9 47.09 59.99 21.62
N SER A 10 46.43 60.34 22.73
CA SER A 10 47.02 60.26 24.06
C SER A 10 46.06 59.55 25.00
N HIS A 11 46.58 58.52 25.69
CA HIS A 11 45.93 57.63 26.66
C HIS A 11 45.42 56.29 26.09
N MET A 12 46.38 55.48 25.63
CA MET A 12 46.37 54.05 25.99
C MET A 12 46.91 53.89 27.42
N ASN A 13 46.44 52.84 28.09
CA ASN A 13 46.83 52.31 29.40
C ASN A 13 46.16 52.96 30.62
N ASP A 14 44.97 52.45 30.95
CA ASP A 14 44.82 51.75 32.23
C ASP A 14 43.88 50.55 32.02
N SER A 15 44.38 49.41 32.47
CA SER A 15 43.78 48.08 32.48
C SER A 15 42.57 48.01 33.40
N ASP A 16 41.51 47.28 33.00
CA ASP A 16 40.85 46.31 33.88
C ASP A 16 39.89 45.40 33.08
N ASN A 17 40.33 44.14 32.95
CA ASN A 17 39.54 42.91 33.07
C ASN A 17 38.06 42.96 32.62
N ILE A 18 37.77 42.70 31.34
CA ILE A 18 36.42 42.31 30.91
C ILE A 18 36.40 40.78 30.86
N GLU A 19 35.91 40.17 31.94
CA GLU A 19 35.46 38.78 31.94
C GLU A 19 34.47 38.58 30.79
N SER A 20 34.74 37.61 29.91
CA SER A 20 33.79 37.21 28.88
C SER A 20 32.64 36.46 29.56
N ASP A 21 31.53 37.15 29.82
CA ASP A 21 30.30 36.48 30.21
C ASP A 21 29.94 35.40 29.17
N PRO A 22 29.68 34.15 29.57
CA PRO A 22 29.20 33.15 28.64
C PRO A 22 27.82 33.59 28.11
N PRO A 23 27.46 33.24 26.86
CA PRO A 23 26.17 33.63 26.29
C PRO A 23 25.03 33.10 27.16
N PRO A 24 23.91 33.83 27.29
CA PRO A 24 22.80 33.44 28.14
C PRO A 24 22.31 32.04 27.73
N ALA A 25 22.17 31.16 28.72
CA ALA A 25 21.66 29.82 28.52
C ALA A 25 20.27 29.89 27.87
N TYR A 26 20.12 29.26 26.70
CA TYR A 26 18.85 29.15 26.00
C TYR A 26 17.74 28.69 26.96
N ASP A 27 16.65 29.45 26.92
CA ASP A 27 15.48 29.33 27.78
C ASP A 27 14.97 27.89 27.96
N LYS A 28 14.41 27.65 29.14
CA LYS A 28 13.66 26.43 29.48
C LYS A 28 12.69 26.06 28.35
N PRO A 29 12.55 24.77 28.00
CA PRO A 29 11.61 24.36 26.97
C PRO A 29 10.21 24.87 27.34
N ALA A 30 9.58 25.58 26.39
CA ALA A 30 8.21 26.02 26.50
C ALA A 30 7.31 24.84 26.95
N PRO A 31 6.30 25.07 27.81
CA PRO A 31 5.41 24.02 28.24
C PRO A 31 4.83 23.31 27.01
N LYS A 32 4.87 21.97 27.03
CA LYS A 32 4.29 21.13 25.98
C LYS A 32 2.86 21.59 25.73
N VAL A 33 2.63 22.27 24.61
CA VAL A 33 1.29 22.55 24.13
C VAL A 33 0.59 21.20 24.03
N ASN A 34 -0.48 21.04 24.80
CA ASN A 34 -1.30 19.86 24.79
C ASN A 34 -1.86 19.72 23.37
N ARG A 35 -1.19 18.93 22.52
CA ARG A 35 -1.70 18.57 21.19
C ARG A 35 -3.02 17.87 21.50
N GLY A 36 -4.13 18.49 21.11
CA GLY A 36 -5.47 17.99 21.40
C GLY A 36 -5.53 16.49 21.14
N ALA A 37 -6.17 15.75 22.03
CA ALA A 37 -6.31 14.31 21.89
C ALA A 37 -6.78 13.99 20.46
N PRO A 38 -6.17 13.02 19.76
CA PRO A 38 -6.62 12.63 18.44
C PRO A 38 -8.11 12.29 18.52
N LEU A 39 -8.88 12.71 17.51
CA LEU A 39 -10.30 12.44 17.44
C LEU A 39 -10.55 10.95 17.72
N PRO A 40 -11.58 10.60 18.51
CA PRO A 40 -11.91 9.21 18.77
C PRO A 40 -12.14 8.51 17.44
N ARG A 41 -11.51 7.35 17.26
CA ARG A 41 -11.76 6.54 16.07
C ARG A 41 -13.20 6.04 16.12
N PRO A 42 -13.91 5.99 14.97
CA PRO A 42 -15.23 5.38 14.93
C PRO A 42 -15.14 3.91 15.40
N PRO A 43 -16.22 3.36 15.97
CA PRO A 43 -16.28 1.95 16.30
C PRO A 43 -16.08 1.10 15.02
N PRO A 44 -15.50 -0.10 15.13
CA PRO A 44 -15.32 -0.97 13.97
C PRO A 44 -16.66 -1.47 13.44
N LEU A 45 -16.70 -1.84 12.16
CA LEU A 45 -17.91 -2.40 11.53
C LEU A 45 -18.34 -3.69 12.25
N ASN A 46 -19.59 -3.75 12.67
CA ASN A 46 -20.14 -4.91 13.39
C ASN A 46 -20.75 -5.93 12.40
N LEU A 47 -19.88 -6.65 11.68
CA LEU A 47 -20.26 -7.71 10.75
C LEU A 47 -19.86 -9.08 11.31
N PRO A 48 -20.67 -10.15 11.16
CA PRO A 48 -20.36 -11.48 11.69
C PRO A 48 -18.97 -11.98 11.30
N VAL A 49 -18.61 -11.89 10.01
CA VAL A 49 -17.30 -12.34 9.51
C VAL A 49 -16.13 -11.59 10.18
N LEU A 50 -16.25 -10.26 10.33
CA LEU A 50 -15.20 -9.44 10.96
C LEU A 50 -15.13 -9.70 12.46
N ASN A 51 -16.27 -9.93 13.12
CA ASN A 51 -16.31 -10.27 14.54
C ASN A 51 -15.58 -11.59 14.82
N ARG A 52 -15.80 -12.61 13.97
CA ARG A 52 -15.09 -13.89 14.02
C ARG A 52 -13.59 -13.70 13.78
N LEU A 53 -13.22 -13.01 12.71
CA LEU A 53 -11.81 -12.80 12.34
C LEU A 53 -11.02 -11.98 13.39
N ARG A 54 -11.69 -11.21 14.26
CA ARG A 54 -11.00 -10.45 15.32
C ARG A 54 -10.31 -11.32 16.37
N SER A 55 -10.80 -12.53 16.62
CA SER A 55 -10.15 -13.48 17.54
C SER A 55 -9.23 -14.47 16.82
N GLN A 56 -9.13 -14.38 15.49
CA GLN A 56 -8.39 -15.34 14.67
C GLN A 56 -7.13 -14.72 14.07
N ARG A 57 -6.21 -15.57 13.63
CA ARG A 57 -5.00 -15.16 12.93
C ARG A 57 -5.32 -14.78 11.50
N VAL A 58 -5.00 -13.54 11.10
CA VAL A 58 -5.22 -13.03 9.73
C VAL A 58 -3.91 -12.54 9.16
N ILE A 59 -3.61 -12.90 7.91
CA ILE A 59 -2.37 -12.51 7.25
C ILE A 59 -2.67 -11.61 6.03
N LEU A 60 -1.95 -10.50 5.94
CA LEU A 60 -1.78 -9.76 4.69
C LEU A 60 -0.44 -10.13 4.06
N ALA A 61 -0.50 -10.81 2.91
CA ALA A 61 0.61 -11.30 2.09
C ALA A 61 1.29 -10.18 1.28
N SER A 62 1.66 -9.05 1.92
CA SER A 62 2.16 -7.87 1.21
C SER A 62 3.10 -7.00 2.05
N GLN A 63 4.18 -6.52 1.44
CA GLN A 63 5.10 -5.53 2.04
C GLN A 63 4.59 -4.09 1.98
N SER A 64 3.55 -3.80 1.20
CA SER A 64 3.09 -2.43 0.95
C SER A 64 2.55 -1.77 2.23
N PRO A 65 3.18 -0.67 2.72
CA PRO A 65 2.67 0.06 3.88
C PRO A 65 1.27 0.64 3.64
N ARG A 66 0.94 0.97 2.38
CA ARG A 66 -0.36 1.52 2.01
C ARG A 66 -1.47 0.48 2.14
N ARG A 67 -1.22 -0.76 1.72
CA ARG A 67 -2.19 -1.86 1.88
C ARG A 67 -2.41 -2.19 3.36
N LYS A 68 -1.34 -2.19 4.17
CA LYS A 68 -1.44 -2.32 5.63
C LYS A 68 -2.31 -1.22 6.24
N GLN A 69 -2.12 0.02 5.82
CA GLN A 69 -2.91 1.15 6.28
C GLN A 69 -4.40 0.96 5.93
N ILE A 70 -4.72 0.57 4.69
CA ILE A 70 -6.10 0.32 4.27
C ILE A 70 -6.73 -0.82 5.08
N MET A 71 -6.02 -1.94 5.23
CA MET A 71 -6.50 -3.09 6.03
C MET A 71 -6.79 -2.72 7.49
N SER A 72 -6.09 -1.73 8.05
CA SER A 72 -6.32 -1.30 9.44
C SER A 72 -7.75 -0.76 9.68
N PHE A 73 -8.45 -0.31 8.63
CA PHE A 73 -9.83 0.15 8.72
C PHE A 73 -10.83 -0.97 9.02
N LEU A 74 -10.49 -2.24 8.76
CA LEU A 74 -11.35 -3.38 9.10
C LEU A 74 -11.33 -3.75 10.59
N GLY A 75 -10.40 -3.19 11.36
CA GLY A 75 -10.34 -3.39 12.82
C GLY A 75 -10.02 -4.83 13.22
N LEU A 76 -9.05 -5.46 12.55
CA LEU A 76 -8.57 -6.82 12.83
C LEU A 76 -7.29 -6.74 13.71
N PRO A 77 -7.38 -7.01 15.03
CA PRO A 77 -6.25 -6.82 15.95
C PRO A 77 -5.10 -7.82 15.72
N ASN A 78 -5.42 -9.02 15.22
CA ASN A 78 -4.46 -10.10 14.97
C ASN A 78 -4.00 -10.14 13.50
N LEU A 79 -3.92 -8.98 12.85
CA LEU A 79 -3.44 -8.84 11.48
C LEU A 79 -1.90 -8.91 11.44
N GLU A 80 -1.37 -9.97 10.84
CA GLU A 80 0.04 -10.16 10.55
C GLU A 80 0.38 -9.68 9.13
N ILE A 81 1.60 -9.16 8.96
CA ILE A 81 2.13 -8.74 7.66
C ILE A 81 3.24 -9.71 7.29
N ILE A 82 2.98 -10.63 6.37
CA ILE A 82 3.94 -11.65 5.94
C ILE A 82 4.15 -11.50 4.44
N PRO A 83 5.26 -10.90 4.01
CA PRO A 83 5.58 -10.80 2.59
C PRO A 83 5.67 -12.15 1.88
N SER A 84 5.12 -12.23 0.67
CA SER A 84 5.42 -13.36 -0.21
C SER A 84 6.85 -13.25 -0.75
N ASN A 85 7.56 -14.38 -0.78
CA ASN A 85 8.85 -14.54 -1.44
C ASN A 85 8.72 -15.09 -2.87
N ALA A 86 7.50 -15.15 -3.43
CA ALA A 86 7.27 -15.63 -4.78
C ALA A 86 7.98 -14.76 -5.83
N ASN A 87 8.67 -15.39 -6.77
CA ASN A 87 9.29 -14.70 -7.90
C ASN A 87 8.21 -14.03 -8.78
N GLU A 88 8.43 -12.77 -9.15
CA GLU A 88 7.60 -12.01 -10.09
C GLU A 88 8.05 -12.26 -11.54
N ASP A 89 8.10 -13.54 -11.94
CA ASP A 89 8.67 -14.04 -13.19
C ASP A 89 7.61 -14.47 -14.22
N LEU A 90 6.36 -14.10 -14.00
CA LEU A 90 5.27 -14.47 -14.90
C LEU A 90 5.48 -13.88 -16.31
N PRO A 91 5.10 -14.63 -17.37
CA PRO A 91 5.24 -14.14 -18.74
C PRO A 91 4.47 -12.84 -18.94
N LYS A 92 5.16 -11.81 -19.42
CA LYS A 92 4.53 -10.52 -19.79
C LYS A 92 3.69 -10.60 -21.06
N SER A 93 3.64 -11.77 -21.70
CA SER A 93 2.68 -12.07 -22.78
C SER A 93 1.26 -12.21 -22.25
N LEU A 94 1.07 -12.41 -20.94
CA LEU A 94 -0.24 -12.34 -20.30
C LEU A 94 -0.80 -10.91 -20.40
N GLY A 95 -2.10 -10.79 -20.62
CA GLY A 95 -2.76 -9.49 -20.55
C GLY A 95 -2.63 -8.88 -19.14
N PRO A 96 -2.71 -7.54 -18.97
CA PRO A 96 -2.55 -6.91 -17.66
C PRO A 96 -3.46 -7.48 -16.57
N PHE A 97 -4.70 -7.83 -16.94
CA PHE A 97 -5.69 -8.45 -16.06
C PHE A 97 -5.25 -9.85 -15.57
N GLU A 98 -4.81 -10.71 -16.50
CA GLU A 98 -4.37 -12.07 -16.18
C GLU A 98 -3.08 -12.05 -15.38
N TYR A 99 -2.14 -11.17 -15.75
CA TYR A 99 -0.88 -11.00 -15.07
C TYR A 99 -1.07 -10.59 -13.60
N VAL A 100 -1.89 -9.56 -13.35
CA VAL A 100 -2.09 -9.04 -11.99
C VAL A 100 -2.79 -10.08 -11.11
N LEU A 101 -3.78 -10.80 -11.67
CA LEU A 101 -4.46 -11.88 -10.96
C LEU A 101 -3.52 -13.03 -10.64
N ALA A 102 -2.80 -13.55 -11.63
CA ALA A 102 -1.86 -14.64 -11.44
C ALA A 102 -0.75 -14.28 -10.43
N THR A 103 -0.27 -13.04 -10.45
CA THR A 103 0.73 -12.54 -9.49
C THR A 103 0.16 -12.52 -8.08
N ALA A 104 -1.05 -11.98 -7.88
CA ALA A 104 -1.71 -11.96 -6.57
C ALA A 104 -1.99 -13.37 -6.04
N THR A 105 -2.45 -14.28 -6.90
CA THR A 105 -2.70 -15.70 -6.55
C THR A 105 -1.42 -16.39 -6.11
N LYS A 106 -0.35 -16.26 -6.89
CA LYS A 106 0.97 -16.83 -6.54
C LYS A 106 1.48 -16.29 -5.20
N LYS A 107 1.25 -15.00 -4.92
CA LYS A 107 1.62 -14.38 -3.64
C LYS A 107 0.84 -14.98 -2.46
N ALA A 108 -0.47 -15.19 -2.62
CA ALA A 108 -1.32 -15.80 -1.59
C ALA A 108 -0.91 -17.24 -1.31
N GLN A 109 -0.78 -18.06 -2.36
CA GLN A 109 -0.43 -19.48 -2.26
C GLN A 109 0.94 -19.69 -1.61
N ALA A 110 1.95 -18.92 -2.00
CA ALA A 110 3.28 -19.03 -1.40
C ALA A 110 3.29 -18.72 0.12
N VAL A 111 2.46 -17.77 0.57
CA VAL A 111 2.32 -17.47 2.00
C VAL A 111 1.48 -18.54 2.71
N TYR A 112 0.46 -19.09 2.04
CA TYR A 112 -0.32 -20.21 2.56
C TYR A 112 0.56 -21.43 2.80
N GLU A 113 1.32 -21.88 1.80
CA GLU A 113 2.25 -23.02 1.91
C GLU A 113 3.28 -22.85 3.04
N GLN A 114 3.70 -21.61 3.30
CA GLN A 114 4.64 -21.30 4.39
C GLN A 114 3.97 -21.37 5.78
N GLU A 115 2.71 -20.99 5.90
CA GLU A 115 2.07 -20.68 7.19
C GLU A 115 0.99 -21.69 7.63
N ILE A 116 0.55 -22.57 6.72
CA ILE A 116 -0.48 -23.60 6.95
C ILE A 116 -0.15 -24.49 8.15
N ASN A 117 1.09 -24.97 8.24
CA ASN A 117 1.54 -25.90 9.28
C ASN A 117 2.35 -25.21 10.40
N ASN A 118 2.07 -23.93 10.69
CA ASN A 118 2.83 -23.19 11.69
C ASN A 118 2.52 -23.69 13.12
N GLU A 119 3.38 -24.54 13.69
CA GLU A 119 3.17 -25.18 15.00
C GLU A 119 2.99 -24.19 16.16
N ILE A 120 3.58 -22.99 16.07
CA ILE A 120 3.56 -22.00 17.15
C ILE A 120 2.30 -21.15 17.09
N LYS A 121 1.91 -20.71 15.89
CA LYS A 121 0.82 -19.74 15.68
C LYS A 121 -0.48 -20.38 15.21
N GLY A 122 -0.42 -21.64 14.81
CA GLY A 122 -1.50 -22.32 14.11
C GLY A 122 -1.70 -21.82 12.68
N GLU A 123 -2.57 -22.53 11.98
CA GLU A 123 -3.04 -22.18 10.66
C GLU A 123 -3.75 -20.80 10.67
N PRO A 124 -3.46 -19.92 9.68
CA PRO A 124 -4.16 -18.65 9.55
C PRO A 124 -5.62 -18.88 9.09
N ALA A 125 -6.57 -18.22 9.75
CA ALA A 125 -7.98 -18.28 9.36
C ALA A 125 -8.29 -17.54 8.06
N LEU A 126 -7.42 -16.60 7.67
CA LEU A 126 -7.56 -15.82 6.45
C LEU A 126 -6.19 -15.34 5.98
N ILE A 127 -5.90 -15.52 4.69
CA ILE A 127 -4.77 -14.93 3.99
C ILE A 127 -5.29 -14.03 2.88
N LEU A 128 -4.78 -12.80 2.80
CA LEU A 128 -5.09 -11.84 1.74
C LEU A 128 -3.83 -11.47 0.99
N ALA A 129 -3.84 -11.60 -0.33
CA ALA A 129 -2.81 -11.04 -1.19
C ALA A 129 -3.41 -10.02 -2.16
N ALA A 130 -2.56 -9.11 -2.62
CA ALA A 130 -2.94 -8.17 -3.65
C ALA A 130 -1.74 -7.80 -4.53
N ASP A 131 -2.03 -7.57 -5.81
CA ASP A 131 -1.07 -7.04 -6.77
C ASP A 131 -1.69 -5.88 -7.54
N THR A 132 -0.90 -4.88 -7.91
CA THR A 132 -1.40 -3.65 -8.53
C THR A 132 -0.51 -3.25 -9.70
N VAL A 133 -1.12 -3.05 -10.87
CA VAL A 133 -0.42 -2.65 -12.09
C VAL A 133 -1.07 -1.41 -12.70
N VAL A 134 -0.25 -0.59 -13.35
CA VAL A 134 -0.70 0.54 -14.17
C VAL A 134 -0.51 0.15 -15.63
N VAL A 135 -1.49 0.44 -16.48
CA VAL A 135 -1.42 0.11 -17.91
C VAL A 135 -1.11 1.34 -18.73
N ASP A 136 -0.11 1.21 -19.60
CA ASP A 136 0.24 2.21 -20.59
C ASP A 136 -0.91 2.35 -21.60
N PRO A 137 -1.55 3.51 -21.70
CA PRO A 137 -2.69 3.70 -22.60
C PRO A 137 -2.31 3.63 -24.08
N SER A 138 -1.04 3.81 -24.44
CA SER A 138 -0.57 3.79 -25.83
C SER A 138 -0.23 2.37 -26.32
N THR A 139 0.30 1.53 -25.43
CA THR A 139 0.77 0.19 -25.79
C THR A 139 -0.11 -0.93 -25.25
N GLY A 140 -0.96 -0.66 -24.25
CA GLY A 140 -1.71 -1.68 -23.52
C GLY A 140 -0.86 -2.53 -22.58
N ASN A 141 0.44 -2.24 -22.46
CA ASN A 141 1.37 -2.99 -21.63
C ASN A 141 1.37 -2.49 -20.18
N ILE A 142 1.84 -3.34 -19.27
CA ILE A 142 2.06 -2.95 -17.87
C ILE A 142 3.24 -1.97 -17.77
N LEU A 143 3.02 -0.86 -17.07
CA LEU A 143 4.06 0.07 -16.63
C LEU A 143 4.70 -0.44 -15.34
N GLU A 144 5.97 -0.79 -15.43
CA GLU A 144 6.78 -1.14 -14.26
C GLU A 144 7.21 0.11 -13.47
N LYS A 145 8.03 -0.11 -12.44
CA LYS A 145 8.72 0.98 -11.74
C LYS A 145 9.70 1.67 -12.70
N PRO A 146 9.85 3.01 -12.62
CA PRO A 146 10.85 3.71 -13.41
C PRO A 146 12.27 3.24 -13.04
N ARG A 147 13.13 3.14 -14.05
CA ARG A 147 14.50 2.58 -13.91
C ARG A 147 15.57 3.67 -13.70
N SER A 148 15.22 4.91 -13.99
CA SER A 148 16.06 6.10 -13.85
C SER A 148 15.16 7.34 -13.79
N GLU A 149 15.68 8.49 -13.36
CA GLU A 149 14.94 9.75 -13.39
C GLU A 149 14.49 10.13 -14.81
N ALA A 150 15.33 9.88 -15.82
CA ALA A 150 14.98 10.11 -17.21
C ALA A 150 13.79 9.23 -17.64
N HIS A 151 13.81 7.94 -17.30
CA HIS A 151 12.68 7.05 -17.57
C HIS A 151 11.42 7.50 -16.80
N HIS A 152 11.57 7.95 -15.56
CA HIS A 152 10.48 8.46 -14.74
C HIS A 152 9.81 9.69 -15.36
N MET A 153 10.61 10.65 -15.84
CA MET A 153 10.12 11.82 -16.56
C MET A 153 9.36 11.42 -17.82
N THR A 154 9.93 10.54 -18.66
CA THR A 154 9.27 10.07 -19.89
C THR A 154 7.94 9.37 -19.59
N MET A 155 7.92 8.50 -18.58
CA MET A 155 6.72 7.77 -18.16
C MET A 155 5.60 8.73 -17.74
N LEU A 156 5.89 9.70 -16.86
CA LEU A 156 4.88 10.64 -16.37
C LEU A 156 4.38 11.60 -17.45
N ARG A 157 5.26 12.04 -18.37
CA ARG A 157 4.83 12.82 -19.56
C ARG A 157 3.89 12.00 -20.44
N SER A 158 4.24 10.75 -20.71
CA SER A 158 3.41 9.86 -21.52
C SER A 158 2.02 9.66 -20.90
N LEU A 159 1.94 9.48 -19.58
CA LEU A 159 0.66 9.37 -18.86
C LEU A 159 -0.14 10.68 -18.91
N ARG A 160 0.52 11.84 -18.70
CA ARG A 160 -0.11 13.16 -18.81
C ARG A 160 -0.68 13.37 -20.22
N ASP A 161 0.13 13.14 -21.25
CA ASP A 161 -0.20 13.45 -22.63
C ASP A 161 -1.32 12.52 -23.16
N ALA A 162 -1.32 11.25 -22.74
CA ALA A 162 -2.42 10.32 -23.02
C ALA A 162 -3.69 10.61 -22.21
N ARG A 163 -3.57 11.41 -21.15
CA ARG A 163 -4.60 11.83 -20.19
C ARG A 163 -5.18 10.72 -19.34
N ASN A 164 -5.65 9.63 -19.93
CA ASN A 164 -6.31 8.54 -19.21
C ASN A 164 -5.44 7.29 -19.23
N HIS A 165 -5.35 6.62 -18.09
CA HIS A 165 -4.76 5.29 -17.97
C HIS A 165 -5.54 4.45 -16.96
N LYS A 166 -5.29 3.15 -16.97
CA LYS A 166 -5.99 2.20 -16.11
C LYS A 166 -5.08 1.70 -15.01
N VAL A 167 -5.65 1.52 -13.83
CA VAL A 167 -5.02 0.83 -12.71
C VAL A 167 -5.85 -0.41 -12.41
N TYR A 168 -5.19 -1.56 -12.38
CA TYR A 168 -5.78 -2.83 -11.99
C TYR A 168 -5.17 -3.26 -10.65
N THR A 169 -6.03 -3.64 -9.69
CA THR A 169 -5.58 -4.41 -8.53
C THR A 169 -6.31 -5.74 -8.50
N ALA A 170 -5.55 -6.83 -8.49
CA ALA A 170 -6.08 -8.13 -8.12
C ALA A 170 -6.03 -8.30 -6.61
N LEU A 171 -7.07 -8.93 -6.08
CA LEU A 171 -7.20 -9.37 -4.71
C LEU A 171 -7.41 -10.88 -4.70
N VAL A 172 -6.77 -11.56 -3.77
CA VAL A 172 -6.97 -12.98 -3.52
C VAL A 172 -7.13 -13.19 -2.02
N ALA A 173 -8.19 -13.89 -1.65
CA ALA A 173 -8.46 -14.31 -0.28
C ALA A 173 -8.46 -15.84 -0.22
N MET A 174 -7.79 -16.40 0.79
CA MET A 174 -7.77 -17.83 1.07
C MET A 174 -8.20 -18.05 2.52
N ALA A 175 -9.04 -19.04 2.75
CA ALA A 175 -9.48 -19.46 4.09
C ALA A 175 -9.45 -21.00 4.19
N PRO A 176 -8.99 -21.58 5.31
CA PRO A 176 -9.02 -23.03 5.53
C PRO A 176 -10.43 -23.59 5.39
N LEU A 177 -10.58 -24.76 4.76
CA LEU A 177 -11.85 -25.50 4.77
C LEU A 177 -12.09 -26.11 6.15
N ALA A 178 -13.35 -26.19 6.56
CA ALA A 178 -13.73 -27.00 7.73
C ALA A 178 -13.53 -28.51 7.47
N SER A 179 -13.69 -28.92 6.20
CA SER A 179 -13.50 -30.29 5.73
C SER A 179 -12.01 -30.61 5.49
N ALA A 180 -11.64 -31.88 5.61
CA ALA A 180 -10.27 -32.37 5.31
C ALA A 180 -10.02 -32.57 3.80
N ARG A 181 -10.78 -31.92 2.91
CA ARG A 181 -10.64 -32.07 1.45
C ARG A 181 -9.41 -31.34 0.94
N ASP A 182 -8.73 -31.92 -0.05
CA ASP A 182 -7.65 -31.25 -0.77
C ASP A 182 -8.23 -30.14 -1.68
N PRO A 183 -7.66 -28.92 -1.74
CA PRO A 183 -6.34 -28.50 -1.22
C PRO A 183 -6.35 -27.95 0.23
N GLY A 184 -7.42 -28.14 0.99
CA GLY A 184 -7.56 -27.72 2.39
C GLY A 184 -7.98 -26.26 2.57
N TYR A 185 -8.23 -25.53 1.49
CA TYR A 185 -8.65 -24.13 1.54
C TYR A 185 -9.70 -23.78 0.47
N ALA A 186 -10.58 -22.84 0.83
CA ALA A 186 -11.34 -22.05 -0.13
C ALA A 186 -10.47 -20.91 -0.66
N ILE A 187 -10.65 -20.56 -1.93
CA ILE A 187 -10.00 -19.41 -2.56
C ILE A 187 -11.06 -18.56 -3.28
N GLU A 188 -10.96 -17.24 -3.12
CA GLU A 188 -11.74 -16.28 -3.88
C GLU A 188 -10.82 -15.18 -4.40
N SER A 189 -11.11 -14.70 -5.60
CA SER A 189 -10.33 -13.63 -6.22
C SER A 189 -11.20 -12.63 -6.94
N MET A 190 -10.71 -11.39 -7.05
CA MET A 190 -11.37 -10.34 -7.80
C MET A 190 -10.34 -9.36 -8.34
N VAL A 191 -10.63 -8.77 -9.50
CA VAL A 191 -9.81 -7.71 -10.08
C VAL A 191 -10.65 -6.45 -10.18
N GLU A 192 -10.15 -5.35 -9.61
CA GLU A 192 -10.78 -4.04 -9.68
C GLU A 192 -10.06 -3.18 -10.71
N GLU A 193 -10.81 -2.60 -11.66
CA GLU A 193 -10.31 -1.61 -12.60
C GLU A 193 -10.65 -0.20 -12.11
N THR A 194 -9.74 0.75 -12.27
CA THR A 194 -10.02 2.17 -12.05
C THR A 194 -9.33 3.00 -13.11
N ALA A 195 -10.09 3.89 -13.75
CA ALA A 195 -9.55 4.85 -14.70
C ALA A 195 -9.04 6.08 -13.94
N VAL A 196 -7.82 6.49 -14.24
CA VAL A 196 -7.20 7.69 -13.68
C VAL A 196 -6.94 8.66 -14.81
N ARG A 197 -7.32 9.93 -14.60
CA ARG A 197 -7.09 11.01 -15.54
C ARG A 197 -6.04 11.97 -14.98
N PHE A 198 -4.91 12.11 -15.65
CA PHE A 198 -3.93 13.14 -15.35
C PHE A 198 -4.39 14.50 -15.88
N ASP A 199 -4.05 15.55 -15.12
CA ASP A 199 -4.29 16.93 -15.51
C ASP A 199 -3.38 17.31 -16.69
N SER A 200 -3.97 17.76 -17.79
CA SER A 200 -3.21 18.16 -18.99
C SER A 200 -2.36 19.41 -18.75
N GLU A 201 -2.71 20.23 -17.76
CA GLU A 201 -1.99 21.48 -17.45
C GLU A 201 -0.73 21.25 -16.60
N VAL A 202 -0.46 20.00 -16.18
CA VAL A 202 0.75 19.64 -15.44
C VAL A 202 1.98 19.91 -16.28
N THR A 203 2.81 20.86 -15.85
CA THR A 203 4.01 21.26 -16.60
C THR A 203 5.15 20.26 -16.43
N ASP A 204 6.08 20.25 -17.39
CA ASP A 204 7.32 19.47 -17.30
C ASP A 204 8.16 19.84 -16.07
N GLU A 205 8.10 21.09 -15.63
CA GLU A 205 8.76 21.57 -14.41
C GLU A 205 8.15 20.92 -13.16
N LEU A 206 6.82 20.83 -13.09
CA LEU A 206 6.12 20.15 -11.99
C LEU A 206 6.44 18.66 -11.98
N ILE A 207 6.43 18.00 -13.14
CA ILE A 207 6.82 16.58 -13.25
C ILE A 207 8.26 16.40 -12.75
N MET A 208 9.19 17.27 -13.15
CA MET A 208 10.58 17.19 -12.70
C MET A 208 10.72 17.41 -11.20
N ALA A 209 9.98 18.37 -10.63
CA ALA A 209 9.94 18.60 -9.19
C ALA A 209 9.42 17.34 -8.46
N TYR A 210 8.37 16.70 -8.97
CA TYR A 210 7.83 15.46 -8.43
C TYR A 210 8.84 14.30 -8.51
N VAL A 211 9.47 14.08 -9.67
CA VAL A 211 10.49 13.03 -9.85
C VAL A 211 11.64 13.18 -8.84
N ARG A 212 12.10 14.41 -8.58
CA ARG A 212 13.16 14.71 -7.60
C ARG A 212 12.78 14.36 -6.16
N THR A 213 11.49 14.32 -5.82
CA THR A 213 11.05 13.84 -4.49
C THR A 213 11.26 12.34 -4.31
N ARG A 214 11.42 11.60 -5.41
CA ARG A 214 11.48 10.14 -5.48
C ARG A 214 10.22 9.43 -4.97
N GLU A 215 9.14 10.15 -4.69
CA GLU A 215 7.90 9.55 -4.17
C GLU A 215 7.35 8.49 -5.13
N GLY A 216 7.47 8.68 -6.45
CA GLY A 216 7.01 7.71 -7.44
C GLY A 216 8.00 6.59 -7.79
N ALA A 217 9.25 6.65 -7.32
CA ALA A 217 10.33 5.81 -7.86
C ALA A 217 10.15 4.30 -7.57
N ASP A 218 9.44 3.95 -6.49
CA ASP A 218 9.17 2.59 -6.07
C ASP A 218 7.77 2.09 -6.49
N LYS A 219 7.06 2.82 -7.36
CA LYS A 219 5.66 2.56 -7.75
C LYS A 219 5.53 2.27 -9.24
N ALA A 220 4.68 1.32 -9.58
CA ALA A 220 4.24 1.08 -10.96
C ALA A 220 3.61 2.36 -11.53
N GLY A 221 3.93 2.70 -12.77
CA GLY A 221 3.49 3.96 -13.40
C GLY A 221 4.17 5.22 -12.83
N GLY A 222 5.06 5.10 -11.86
CA GLY A 222 5.89 6.20 -11.39
C GLY A 222 5.16 7.26 -10.57
N TYR A 223 3.97 7.01 -10.01
CA TYR A 223 3.31 8.00 -9.15
C TYR A 223 2.59 7.34 -7.96
N GLY A 224 2.34 8.15 -6.92
CA GLY A 224 1.58 7.76 -5.74
C GLY A 224 0.40 8.70 -5.52
N LEU A 225 -0.82 8.16 -5.47
CA LEU A 225 -2.01 8.98 -5.20
C LEU A 225 -2.08 9.48 -3.75
N GLN A 226 -1.49 8.73 -2.82
CA GLN A 226 -1.39 9.12 -1.42
C GLN A 226 -0.09 9.93 -1.21
N GLY A 227 -0.11 11.21 -1.59
CA GLY A 227 1.06 12.08 -1.51
C GLY A 227 1.04 13.21 -2.55
N LEU A 228 2.23 13.70 -2.90
CA LEU A 228 2.41 14.76 -3.89
C LEU A 228 1.96 14.34 -5.29
N GLY A 229 1.96 13.03 -5.58
CA GLY A 229 1.50 12.52 -6.87
C GLY A 229 0.02 12.77 -7.14
N SER A 230 -0.78 13.11 -6.11
CA SER A 230 -2.17 13.57 -6.27
C SER A 230 -2.29 14.86 -7.09
N ILE A 231 -1.26 15.71 -7.10
CA ILE A 231 -1.21 16.95 -7.88
C ILE A 231 -1.20 16.65 -9.39
N LEU A 232 -0.77 15.45 -9.79
CA LEU A 232 -0.75 15.04 -11.19
C LEU A 232 -2.15 14.62 -11.70
N VAL A 233 -3.09 14.33 -10.80
CA VAL A 233 -4.36 13.68 -11.10
C VAL A 233 -5.50 14.68 -11.09
N GLU A 234 -6.25 14.75 -12.18
CA GLU A 234 -7.46 15.57 -12.31
C GLU A 234 -8.71 14.84 -11.82
N LYS A 235 -8.87 13.56 -12.23
CA LYS A 235 -10.08 12.79 -11.97
C LYS A 235 -9.75 11.30 -11.78
N ILE A 236 -10.56 10.64 -10.96
CA ILE A 236 -10.59 9.19 -10.83
C ILE A 236 -12.02 8.71 -11.13
N ASP A 237 -12.14 7.65 -11.92
CA ASP A 237 -13.39 6.97 -12.22
C ASP A 237 -13.27 5.50 -11.80
N GLY A 238 -13.82 5.19 -10.63
CA GLY A 238 -13.64 3.92 -9.92
C GLY A 238 -13.24 4.10 -8.46
N SER A 239 -12.59 3.09 -7.89
CA SER A 239 -12.20 3.04 -6.48
C SER A 239 -10.88 3.80 -6.24
N TYR A 240 -10.91 4.81 -5.37
CA TYR A 240 -9.74 5.60 -4.99
C TYR A 240 -8.64 4.73 -4.34
N ASP A 241 -9.06 3.86 -3.43
CA ASP A 241 -8.25 2.89 -2.71
C ASP A 241 -7.71 1.76 -3.60
N ASN A 242 -8.36 1.45 -4.73
CA ASN A 242 -7.79 0.63 -5.79
C ASN A 242 -6.49 1.23 -6.33
N VAL A 243 -6.50 2.54 -6.63
CA VAL A 243 -5.31 3.25 -7.15
C VAL A 243 -4.19 3.30 -6.11
N ILE A 244 -4.54 3.36 -4.82
CA ILE A 244 -3.55 3.25 -3.72
C ILE A 244 -2.92 1.85 -3.66
N GLY A 245 -3.73 0.82 -3.97
CA GLY A 245 -3.32 -0.57 -4.19
C GLY A 245 -4.13 -1.62 -3.43
N LEU A 246 -5.26 -1.27 -2.81
CA LEU A 246 -6.17 -2.23 -2.17
C LEU A 246 -7.60 -1.68 -2.13
N PRO A 247 -8.51 -2.13 -3.01
CA PRO A 247 -9.90 -1.68 -2.98
C PRO A 247 -10.62 -2.31 -1.78
N LEU A 248 -10.92 -1.51 -0.75
CA LEU A 248 -11.41 -1.93 0.56
C LEU A 248 -12.80 -2.55 0.49
N LYS A 249 -13.71 -1.95 -0.28
CA LYS A 249 -15.06 -2.51 -0.51
C LYS A 249 -14.98 -3.91 -1.13
N ALA A 250 -14.14 -4.03 -2.16
CA ALA A 250 -13.86 -5.29 -2.83
C ALA A 250 -13.23 -6.33 -1.90
N THR A 251 -12.28 -5.88 -1.07
CA THR A 251 -11.60 -6.70 -0.06
C THR A 251 -12.61 -7.28 0.95
N LEU A 252 -13.51 -6.46 1.49
CA LEU A 252 -14.55 -6.94 2.41
C LEU A 252 -15.44 -8.00 1.75
N LYS A 253 -15.86 -7.78 0.50
CA LYS A 253 -16.72 -8.71 -0.24
C LYS A 253 -16.06 -10.08 -0.44
N ILE A 254 -14.79 -10.13 -0.83
CA ILE A 254 -14.10 -11.42 -1.04
C ILE A 254 -13.83 -12.13 0.29
N ILE A 255 -13.63 -11.38 1.38
CA ILE A 255 -13.52 -11.95 2.74
C ILE A 255 -14.83 -12.64 3.11
N GLU A 256 -15.97 -11.95 2.97
CA GLU A 256 -17.29 -12.55 3.23
C GLU A 256 -17.51 -13.81 2.40
N THR A 257 -17.19 -13.75 1.11
CA THR A 257 -17.40 -14.86 0.17
C THR A 257 -16.52 -16.06 0.48
N VAL A 258 -15.21 -15.86 0.72
CA VAL A 258 -14.30 -16.99 0.98
C VAL A 258 -14.57 -17.63 2.34
N MET A 259 -14.90 -16.83 3.35
CA MET A 259 -15.21 -17.34 4.68
C MET A 259 -16.52 -18.14 4.68
N GLN A 260 -17.52 -17.69 3.94
CA GLN A 260 -18.76 -18.45 3.75
C GLN A 260 -18.48 -19.78 3.03
N ARG A 261 -17.75 -19.76 1.90
CA ARG A 261 -17.43 -21.01 1.18
C ARG A 261 -16.61 -22.00 2.01
N ALA A 262 -15.73 -21.51 2.88
CA ALA A 262 -14.95 -22.33 3.78
C ALA A 262 -15.81 -23.05 4.85
N GLU A 263 -16.97 -22.48 5.19
CA GLU A 263 -17.94 -23.05 6.13
C GLU A 263 -18.95 -23.96 5.42
N ASP A 264 -19.49 -23.54 4.27
CA ASP A 264 -20.56 -24.24 3.54
C ASP A 264 -20.12 -25.60 2.93
N ASP A 265 -18.81 -25.87 2.81
CA ASP A 265 -18.30 -27.16 2.29
C ASP A 265 -18.59 -28.36 3.23
N ASP A 266 -19.06 -28.10 4.46
CA ASP A 266 -19.60 -29.14 5.36
C ASP A 266 -20.99 -29.67 4.93
N GLU A 267 -21.72 -28.98 4.04
CA GLU A 267 -23.13 -29.30 3.70
C GLU A 267 -23.33 -30.04 2.37
N MET A 268 -22.27 -30.31 1.60
CA MET A 268 -22.38 -31.14 0.39
C MET A 268 -22.46 -32.62 0.79
N PRO A 269 -23.62 -33.31 0.64
CA PRO A 269 -23.71 -34.74 0.92
C PRO A 269 -22.65 -35.46 0.10
N GLY A 270 -21.99 -36.41 0.74
CA GLY A 270 -21.04 -37.29 0.07
C GLY A 270 -21.66 -37.85 -1.20
N ASP A 271 -20.84 -37.94 -2.23
CA ASP A 271 -21.07 -38.79 -3.39
C ASP A 271 -21.33 -40.21 -2.85
N ASP A 272 -22.59 -40.50 -2.55
CA ASP A 272 -23.08 -41.84 -2.25
C ASP A 272 -22.87 -42.61 -3.54
N GLY A 273 -21.75 -43.34 -3.57
CA GLY A 273 -21.33 -44.12 -4.73
C GLY A 273 -22.50 -44.91 -5.27
N GLU A 274 -22.76 -44.72 -6.57
CA GLU A 274 -23.65 -45.58 -7.32
C GLU A 274 -23.23 -47.03 -7.07
N GLU A 275 -23.97 -47.73 -6.21
CA GLU A 275 -23.99 -49.18 -6.17
C GLU A 275 -24.45 -49.62 -7.56
N SER A 276 -23.50 -50.12 -8.34
CA SER A 276 -23.77 -50.86 -9.56
C SER A 276 -24.56 -52.10 -9.17
N GLU A 277 -25.87 -52.06 -9.38
CA GLU A 277 -26.72 -53.25 -9.39
C GLU A 277 -26.29 -54.12 -10.58
N ASP A 278 -25.57 -55.21 -10.28
CA ASP A 278 -25.46 -56.36 -11.15
C ASP A 278 -26.85 -57.00 -11.31
N GLU A 279 -27.39 -57.03 -12.54
CA GLU A 279 -28.28 -58.09 -13.05
C GLU A 279 -28.31 -58.12 -14.60
#